data_AF-A0A2E5G569-F1
#
_entry.id   AF-A0A2E5G569-F1
#
_cell.length_a   1.000
_cell.length_b   1.000
_cell.length_c   1.000
_cell.angle_alpha   90.00
_cell.angle_beta   90.00
_cell.angle_gamma   90.00
#
_symmetry.space_group_name_H-M   'P 1'
#
loop_
_entity.id
_entity.type
_entity.pdbx_description
1 polymer ?
#
loop_
_entity_poly.entity_id
_entity_poly.type
_entity_poly.pdbx_seq_one_letter_code
_entity_poly.pdbx_strand_id
1 'polypeptide(L)'
;MSLCQTISILLILSLVAAANCLASGQSSEPDQLAHSVMDVFLNHCAKCHDPQHGKIHGGFDHVLDLKRMVSEAIFITPNHPEQSILFDVIVTGDMPRKSPRLPERQIDMIRRWIQSGAPTPKNLKTAQDHSSPKIAAELETRYRNRFVVWLGKFHPSIVHFPIGLITGAAIAELLKMVIGSSWLGGAARFCMGTGAIVGVLATLLGWANAGFWSGEDLLTTLHRWLGTVTAGLSITAFILSERFHRRPSPQRRKAYRMGLFISAGLVLITGFLGGAIVYGLYHLAW
;
A
#
# COMPACT_ATOMS: atom_id res chain seq x y z
N MET A 1 -8.48 -72.67 -23.94
CA MET A 1 -8.50 -71.79 -22.75
C MET A 1 -9.70 -72.19 -21.91
N SER A 2 -9.48 -72.63 -20.68
CA SER A 2 -10.52 -73.22 -19.84
C SER A 2 -11.50 -72.14 -19.36
N LEU A 3 -12.79 -72.47 -19.24
CA LEU A 3 -13.86 -71.57 -18.78
C LEU A 3 -13.51 -70.81 -17.47
N CYS A 4 -12.64 -71.40 -16.64
CA CYS A 4 -12.13 -70.79 -15.42
C CYS A 4 -11.20 -69.58 -15.68
N GLN A 5 -10.40 -69.59 -16.74
CA GLN A 5 -9.51 -68.47 -17.10
C GLN A 5 -10.30 -67.26 -17.57
N THR A 6 -11.40 -67.45 -18.32
CA THR A 6 -12.21 -66.35 -18.82
C THR A 6 -13.00 -65.67 -17.70
N ILE A 7 -13.49 -66.43 -16.71
CA ILE A 7 -14.19 -65.89 -15.53
C ILE A 7 -13.23 -65.10 -14.63
N SER A 8 -12.02 -65.61 -14.39
CA SER A 8 -11.01 -64.87 -13.60
C SER A 8 -10.58 -63.57 -14.28
N ILE A 9 -10.40 -63.56 -15.61
CA ILE A 9 -10.03 -62.34 -16.35
C ILE A 9 -11.16 -61.30 -16.31
N LEU A 10 -12.42 -61.72 -16.47
CA LEU A 10 -13.57 -60.80 -16.39
C LEU A 10 -13.76 -60.21 -14.99
N LEU A 11 -13.55 -60.99 -13.94
CA LEU A 11 -13.60 -60.50 -12.55
C LEU A 11 -12.48 -59.48 -12.28
N ILE A 12 -11.26 -59.74 -12.72
CA ILE A 12 -10.13 -58.82 -12.56
C ILE A 12 -10.36 -57.52 -13.35
N LEU A 13 -10.86 -57.60 -14.59
CA LEU A 13 -11.22 -56.42 -15.38
C LEU A 13 -12.33 -55.60 -14.72
N SER A 14 -13.34 -56.24 -14.13
CA SER A 14 -14.41 -55.54 -13.41
C SER A 14 -13.91 -54.84 -12.14
N LEU A 15 -12.97 -55.45 -11.42
CA LEU A 15 -12.35 -54.87 -10.22
C LEU A 15 -11.47 -53.65 -10.55
N VAL A 16 -10.69 -53.74 -11.64
CA VAL A 16 -9.85 -52.64 -12.13
C VAL A 16 -10.70 -51.47 -12.65
N ALA A 17 -11.81 -51.74 -13.33
CA ALA A 17 -12.74 -50.70 -13.77
C ALA A 17 -13.41 -49.97 -12.59
N ALA A 18 -13.82 -50.70 -11.54
CA ALA A 18 -14.39 -50.10 -10.34
C ALA A 18 -13.38 -49.23 -9.56
N ALA A 19 -12.12 -49.67 -9.47
CA ALA A 19 -11.04 -48.90 -8.83
C ALA A 19 -10.72 -47.59 -9.59
N ASN A 20 -10.73 -47.62 -10.92
CA ASN A 20 -10.51 -46.42 -11.74
C ASN A 20 -11.66 -45.42 -11.65
N CYS A 21 -12.91 -45.88 -11.46
CA CYS A 21 -14.05 -44.97 -11.22
C CYS A 21 -13.91 -44.21 -9.89
N LEU A 22 -13.48 -44.87 -8.81
CA LEU A 22 -13.27 -44.24 -7.49
C LEU A 22 -12.16 -43.17 -7.51
N ALA A 23 -11.12 -43.35 -8.32
CA ALA A 23 -10.02 -42.38 -8.45
C ALA A 23 -10.40 -41.11 -9.24
N SER A 24 -11.40 -41.20 -10.12
CA SER A 24 -11.78 -40.11 -11.03
C SER A 24 -12.63 -39.00 -10.40
N GLY A 25 -13.15 -39.19 -9.18
CA GLY A 25 -14.08 -38.28 -8.51
C GLY A 25 -13.51 -37.42 -7.38
N GLN A 26 -12.25 -37.59 -6.98
CA GLN A 26 -11.65 -36.80 -5.90
C GLN A 26 -10.85 -35.62 -6.48
N SER A 27 -11.26 -34.39 -6.12
CA SER A 27 -10.46 -33.20 -6.37
C SER A 27 -9.11 -33.32 -5.65
N SER A 28 -8.02 -32.93 -6.32
CA SER A 28 -6.68 -32.97 -5.73
C SER A 28 -6.62 -32.10 -4.46
N GLU A 29 -5.78 -32.46 -3.48
CA GLU A 29 -5.61 -31.71 -2.23
C GLU A 29 -5.43 -30.18 -2.43
N PRO A 30 -4.63 -29.68 -3.41
CA PRO A 30 -4.50 -28.24 -3.67
C PRO A 30 -5.79 -27.58 -4.17
N ASP A 31 -6.62 -28.32 -4.89
CA ASP A 31 -7.90 -27.84 -5.43
C ASP A 31 -8.95 -27.75 -4.31
N GLN A 32 -8.98 -28.71 -3.38
CA GLN A 32 -9.83 -28.64 -2.18
C GLN A 32 -9.45 -27.45 -1.28
N LEU A 33 -8.15 -27.22 -1.12
CA LEU A 33 -7.63 -26.08 -0.35
C LEU A 33 -8.03 -24.75 -0.99
N ALA A 34 -7.94 -24.64 -2.32
CA ALA A 34 -8.36 -23.47 -3.06
C ALA A 34 -9.86 -23.17 -2.91
N HIS A 35 -10.73 -24.19 -2.97
CA HIS A 35 -12.16 -24.03 -2.71
C HIS A 35 -12.43 -23.57 -1.27
N SER A 36 -11.74 -24.16 -0.29
CA SER A 36 -11.93 -23.79 1.12
C SER A 36 -11.52 -22.34 1.42
N VAL A 37 -10.48 -21.83 0.75
CA VAL A 37 -10.10 -20.42 0.86
C VAL A 37 -11.08 -19.50 0.14
N MET A 38 -11.58 -19.91 -1.04
CA MET A 38 -12.62 -19.17 -1.74
C MET A 38 -13.87 -18.97 -0.87
N ASP A 39 -14.29 -20.02 -0.14
CA ASP A 39 -15.42 -19.93 0.79
C ASP A 39 -15.17 -18.91 1.92
N VAL A 40 -13.93 -18.83 2.43
CA VAL A 40 -13.58 -17.81 3.43
C VAL A 40 -13.70 -16.41 2.82
N PHE A 41 -13.17 -16.19 1.62
CA PHE A 41 -13.25 -14.89 0.96
C PHE A 41 -14.68 -14.48 0.63
N LEU A 42 -15.51 -15.42 0.19
CA LEU A 42 -16.94 -15.18 -0.07
C LEU A 42 -17.68 -14.74 1.20
N ASN A 43 -17.46 -15.45 2.30
CA ASN A 43 -18.21 -15.22 3.54
C ASN A 43 -17.69 -14.05 4.38
N HIS A 44 -16.40 -13.72 4.31
CA HIS A 44 -15.76 -12.75 5.20
C HIS A 44 -15.20 -11.51 4.50
N CYS A 45 -15.03 -11.52 3.17
CA CYS A 45 -14.34 -10.44 2.45
C CYS A 45 -15.18 -9.81 1.32
N ALA A 46 -15.96 -10.61 0.58
CA ALA A 46 -16.65 -10.18 -0.63
C ALA A 46 -17.55 -8.96 -0.43
N LYS A 47 -18.21 -8.84 0.73
CA LYS A 47 -19.07 -7.69 1.06
C LYS A 47 -18.42 -6.31 0.85
N CYS A 48 -17.10 -6.20 1.00
CA CYS A 48 -16.34 -4.96 0.86
C CYS A 48 -15.27 -4.99 -0.24
N HIS A 49 -14.92 -6.18 -0.73
CA HIS A 49 -13.84 -6.41 -1.70
C HIS A 49 -14.29 -7.14 -2.96
N ASP A 50 -15.60 -7.16 -3.22
CA ASP A 50 -16.18 -7.64 -4.48
C ASP A 50 -17.27 -6.65 -4.95
N PRO A 51 -17.30 -6.25 -6.24
CA PRO A 51 -18.16 -5.18 -6.72
C PRO A 51 -19.63 -5.60 -6.78
N GLN A 52 -19.91 -6.89 -6.77
CA GLN A 52 -21.27 -7.43 -6.82
C GLN A 52 -21.92 -7.43 -5.42
N HIS A 53 -21.16 -7.26 -4.35
CA HIS A 53 -21.62 -7.45 -2.97
C HIS A 53 -21.61 -6.18 -2.10
N GLY A 54 -21.14 -5.04 -2.61
CA GLY A 54 -21.21 -3.78 -1.85
C GLY A 54 -20.31 -2.65 -2.35
N LYS A 55 -20.08 -1.66 -1.47
CA LYS A 55 -19.12 -0.58 -1.72
C LYS A 55 -17.70 -1.09 -1.53
N ILE A 56 -16.84 -0.78 -2.50
CA ILE A 56 -15.43 -1.15 -2.47
C ILE A 56 -14.66 -0.28 -1.48
N HIS A 57 -13.80 -0.92 -0.69
CA HIS A 57 -12.91 -0.24 0.25
C HIS A 57 -11.44 -0.60 -0.03
N GLY A 58 -10.53 0.38 0.12
CA GLY A 58 -9.09 0.15 0.07
C GLY A 58 -8.52 -0.20 -1.31
N GLY A 59 -9.23 0.10 -2.40
CA GLY A 59 -8.74 -0.12 -3.77
C GLY A 59 -8.57 -1.59 -4.17
N PHE A 60 -9.11 -2.51 -3.38
CA PHE A 60 -9.08 -3.95 -3.64
C PHE A 60 -10.51 -4.45 -3.83
N ASP A 61 -10.84 -4.88 -5.04
CA ASP A 61 -12.22 -5.12 -5.49
C ASP A 61 -12.43 -6.48 -6.17
N HIS A 62 -11.45 -7.38 -6.10
CA HIS A 62 -11.46 -8.63 -6.84
C HIS A 62 -11.01 -9.81 -5.96
N VAL A 63 -11.47 -9.83 -4.70
CA VAL A 63 -11.10 -10.88 -3.72
C VAL A 63 -11.55 -12.29 -4.12
N LEU A 64 -12.55 -12.39 -4.99
CA LEU A 64 -13.06 -13.66 -5.51
C LEU A 64 -12.39 -14.09 -6.82
N ASP A 65 -11.54 -13.24 -7.40
CA ASP A 65 -10.77 -13.58 -8.60
C ASP A 65 -9.36 -14.04 -8.20
N LEU A 66 -9.28 -15.27 -7.68
CA LEU A 66 -8.00 -15.84 -7.25
C LEU A 66 -6.97 -15.87 -8.38
N LYS A 67 -7.41 -16.05 -9.63
CA LYS A 67 -6.51 -16.03 -10.80
C LYS A 67 -5.87 -14.66 -10.94
N ARG A 68 -6.66 -13.59 -10.86
CA ARG A 68 -6.17 -12.20 -10.89
C ARG A 68 -5.31 -11.87 -9.68
N MET A 69 -5.73 -12.26 -8.47
CA MET A 69 -4.96 -12.02 -7.25
C MET A 69 -3.55 -12.63 -7.31
N VAL A 70 -3.44 -13.83 -7.89
CA VAL A 70 -2.17 -14.54 -8.07
C VAL A 70 -1.37 -13.98 -9.24
N SER A 71 -2.01 -13.63 -10.36
CA SER A 71 -1.30 -13.15 -11.55
C SER A 71 -0.80 -11.71 -11.42
N GLU A 72 -1.53 -10.83 -10.74
CA GLU A 72 -1.10 -9.45 -10.48
C GLU A 72 -0.04 -9.39 -9.38
N ALA A 73 -0.03 -10.37 -8.47
CA ALA A 73 0.87 -10.48 -7.32
C ALA A 73 0.98 -9.20 -6.47
N ILE A 74 -0.08 -8.38 -6.44
CA ILE A 74 -0.13 -7.14 -5.66
C ILE A 74 -0.37 -7.47 -4.18
N PHE A 75 -1.35 -8.32 -3.90
CA PHE A 75 -1.78 -8.64 -2.54
C PHE A 75 -1.29 -10.00 -2.04
N ILE A 76 -0.98 -10.91 -2.97
CA ILE A 76 -0.52 -12.27 -2.68
C ILE A 76 0.83 -12.50 -3.34
N THR A 77 1.76 -13.05 -2.57
CA THR A 77 3.06 -13.55 -3.03
C THR A 77 3.03 -15.08 -2.92
N PRO A 78 2.86 -15.82 -4.02
CA PRO A 78 2.84 -17.27 -4.00
C PRO A 78 4.07 -17.86 -3.30
N ASN A 79 3.86 -18.91 -2.51
CA ASN A 79 4.85 -19.59 -1.67
C ASN A 79 5.39 -18.80 -0.46
N HIS A 80 5.03 -17.52 -0.31
CA HIS A 80 5.56 -16.64 0.74
C HIS A 80 4.44 -15.92 1.51
N PRO A 81 3.79 -16.59 2.47
CA PRO A 81 2.73 -15.97 3.28
C PRO A 81 3.17 -14.70 3.99
N GLU A 82 4.36 -14.69 4.57
CA GLU A 82 4.96 -13.55 5.28
C GLU A 82 5.28 -12.35 4.38
N GLN A 83 5.26 -12.53 3.06
CA GLN A 83 5.46 -11.45 2.07
C GLN A 83 4.14 -11.00 1.42
N SER A 84 3.04 -11.68 1.72
CA SER A 84 1.73 -11.39 1.14
C SER A 84 1.00 -10.33 1.96
N ILE A 85 0.74 -9.17 1.37
CA ILE A 85 0.00 -8.06 2.02
C ILE A 85 -1.35 -8.54 2.55
N LEU A 86 -2.07 -9.38 1.79
CA LEU A 86 -3.34 -9.96 2.21
C LEU A 86 -3.21 -10.72 3.53
N PHE A 87 -2.12 -11.48 3.70
CA PHE A 87 -1.91 -12.29 4.89
C PHE A 87 -1.55 -11.44 6.10
N ASP A 88 -0.69 -10.43 5.89
CA ASP A 88 -0.28 -9.47 6.92
C ASP A 88 -1.49 -8.78 7.56
N VAL A 89 -2.36 -8.17 6.75
CA VAL A 89 -3.55 -7.43 7.24
C VAL A 89 -4.60 -8.32 7.92
N ILE A 90 -4.63 -9.62 7.59
CA ILE A 90 -5.48 -10.60 8.26
C ILE A 90 -4.90 -10.95 9.64
N VAL A 91 -3.59 -11.21 9.72
CA VAL A 91 -2.92 -11.62 10.96
C VAL A 91 -2.86 -10.46 11.95
N THR A 92 -2.62 -9.23 11.51
CA THR A 92 -2.63 -8.03 12.37
C THR A 92 -4.02 -7.71 12.90
N GLY A 93 -5.07 -8.21 12.24
CA GLY A 93 -6.46 -7.95 12.60
C GLY A 93 -7.01 -6.65 12.04
N ASP A 94 -6.28 -6.00 11.13
CA ASP A 94 -6.76 -4.81 10.41
C ASP A 94 -7.94 -5.16 9.47
N MET A 95 -8.02 -6.42 9.04
CA MET A 95 -9.11 -6.98 8.26
C MET A 95 -9.67 -8.28 8.89
N PRO A 96 -11.00 -8.48 8.89
CA PRO A 96 -12.02 -7.61 8.26
C PRO A 96 -12.40 -6.41 9.14
N ARG A 97 -12.53 -5.21 8.53
CA ARG A 97 -12.91 -3.99 9.28
C ARG A 97 -14.36 -4.06 9.78
N LYS A 98 -14.57 -3.62 11.03
CA LYS A 98 -15.90 -3.54 11.68
C LYS A 98 -16.67 -4.86 11.67
N SER A 99 -15.97 -5.98 11.55
CA SER A 99 -16.51 -7.34 11.64
C SER A 99 -15.61 -8.17 12.54
N PRO A 100 -16.08 -9.31 13.10
CA PRO A 100 -15.24 -10.16 13.91
C PRO A 100 -14.00 -10.64 13.15
N ARG A 101 -12.87 -10.76 13.87
CA ARG A 101 -11.63 -11.37 13.35
C ARG A 101 -11.92 -12.80 12.88
N LEU A 102 -11.24 -13.22 11.82
CA LEU A 102 -11.32 -14.61 11.36
C LEU A 102 -10.85 -15.57 12.46
N PRO A 103 -11.51 -16.74 12.63
CA PRO A 103 -10.99 -17.82 13.46
C PRO A 103 -9.57 -18.21 13.04
N GLU A 104 -8.70 -18.50 14.02
CA GLU A 104 -7.28 -18.84 13.76
C GLU A 104 -7.13 -20.00 12.76
N ARG A 105 -8.06 -20.97 12.76
CA ARG A 105 -8.09 -22.06 11.78
C ARG A 105 -8.22 -21.56 10.33
N GLN A 106 -9.02 -20.52 10.09
CA GLN A 106 -9.18 -19.94 8.75
C GLN A 106 -7.94 -19.13 8.37
N ILE A 107 -7.32 -18.42 9.32
CA ILE A 107 -6.05 -17.72 9.09
C ILE A 107 -4.95 -18.71 8.70
N ASP A 108 -4.80 -19.81 9.44
CA ASP A 108 -3.84 -20.88 9.14
C ASP A 108 -4.11 -21.57 7.80
N MET A 109 -5.38 -21.66 7.39
CA MET A 109 -5.76 -22.20 6.08
C MET A 109 -5.31 -21.28 4.95
N ILE A 110 -5.53 -19.96 5.08
CA ILE A 110 -5.06 -18.97 4.09
C ILE A 110 -3.53 -18.99 4.04
N ARG A 111 -2.84 -19.09 5.20
CA ARG A 111 -1.37 -19.23 5.25
C ARG A 111 -0.90 -20.41 4.41
N ARG A 112 -1.47 -21.59 4.63
CA ARG A 112 -1.10 -22.82 3.91
C ARG A 112 -1.41 -22.74 2.42
N TRP A 113 -2.54 -22.14 2.06
CA TRP A 113 -2.88 -21.93 0.65
C TRP A 113 -1.86 -21.04 -0.05
N ILE A 114 -1.49 -19.90 0.53
CA ILE A 114 -0.43 -19.04 -0.03
C ILE A 114 0.90 -19.80 -0.11
N GLN A 115 1.26 -20.52 0.96
CA GLN A 115 2.48 -21.33 1.02
C GLN A 115 2.53 -22.41 -0.05
N SER A 116 1.37 -22.96 -0.44
CA SER A 116 1.24 -23.94 -1.54
C SER A 116 1.26 -23.34 -2.95
N GLY A 117 1.60 -22.05 -3.07
CA GLY A 117 1.64 -21.35 -4.35
C GLY A 117 0.30 -20.70 -4.74
N ALA A 118 -0.63 -20.56 -3.78
CA ALA A 118 -1.97 -20.00 -3.99
C ALA A 118 -2.70 -20.62 -5.20
N PRO A 119 -2.90 -21.97 -5.22
CA PRO A 119 -3.54 -22.64 -6.33
C PRO A 119 -4.95 -22.08 -6.59
N THR A 120 -5.33 -21.98 -7.86
CA THR A 120 -6.69 -21.60 -8.27
C THR A 120 -7.54 -22.84 -8.51
N PRO A 121 -8.85 -22.82 -8.18
CA PRO A 121 -9.74 -23.94 -8.47
C PRO A 121 -9.85 -24.20 -9.97
N LYS A 122 -9.70 -25.45 -10.41
CA LYS A 122 -9.63 -25.80 -11.84
C LYS A 122 -10.95 -25.60 -12.60
N ASN A 123 -12.09 -25.51 -11.91
CA ASN A 123 -13.43 -25.49 -12.50
C ASN A 123 -14.22 -24.17 -12.29
N LEU A 124 -13.57 -23.07 -11.92
CA LEU A 124 -14.24 -21.78 -11.88
C LEU A 124 -14.39 -21.22 -13.30
N LYS A 125 -15.65 -21.11 -13.76
CA LYS A 125 -15.98 -20.28 -14.92
C LYS A 125 -15.83 -18.80 -14.52
N THR A 126 -14.63 -18.25 -14.66
CA THR A 126 -14.41 -16.81 -14.52
C THR A 126 -13.80 -16.24 -15.78
N ALA A 127 -14.32 -15.08 -16.19
CA ALA A 127 -14.12 -14.44 -17.48
C ALA A 127 -12.67 -14.01 -17.74
N GLN A 128 -12.25 -14.22 -19.00
CA GLN A 128 -11.16 -13.58 -19.75
C GLN A 128 -9.72 -13.68 -19.20
N ASP A 129 -8.94 -14.49 -19.92
CA ASP A 129 -7.50 -14.66 -19.79
C ASP A 129 -6.74 -13.58 -20.58
N HIS A 130 -6.07 -12.67 -19.89
CA HIS A 130 -5.11 -11.72 -20.47
C HIS A 130 -3.78 -11.74 -19.70
N SER A 131 -3.06 -12.86 -19.76
CA SER A 131 -1.68 -12.94 -19.27
C SER A 131 -0.70 -12.67 -20.42
N SER A 132 -0.40 -11.38 -20.64
CA SER A 132 0.60 -10.96 -21.65
C SER A 132 2.03 -10.93 -21.08
N PRO A 133 3.07 -11.22 -21.90
CA PRO A 133 4.50 -11.19 -21.49
C PRO A 133 5.00 -9.85 -20.93
N LYS A 134 4.25 -8.75 -21.14
CA LYS A 134 4.50 -7.46 -20.48
C LYS A 134 4.36 -7.53 -18.95
N ILE A 135 3.42 -8.33 -18.44
CA ILE A 135 3.12 -8.45 -17.01
C ILE A 135 4.30 -9.10 -16.27
N ALA A 136 4.95 -10.10 -16.87
CA ALA A 136 6.14 -10.74 -16.29
C ALA A 136 7.33 -9.78 -16.15
N ALA A 137 7.55 -8.91 -17.14
CA ALA A 137 8.60 -7.89 -17.10
C ALA A 137 8.29 -6.74 -16.11
N GLU A 138 7.00 -6.36 -15.98
CA GLU A 138 6.53 -5.42 -14.95
C GLU A 138 6.65 -5.99 -13.53
N LEU A 139 6.34 -7.28 -13.34
CA LEU A 139 6.50 -8.00 -12.09
C LEU A 139 7.97 -8.07 -11.67
N GLU A 140 8.89 -8.40 -12.58
CA GLU A 140 10.33 -8.43 -12.28
C GLU A 140 10.85 -7.05 -11.85
N THR A 141 10.38 -5.98 -12.51
CA THR A 141 10.73 -4.60 -12.16
C THR A 141 10.14 -4.17 -10.80
N ARG A 142 8.92 -4.63 -10.47
CA ARG A 142 8.27 -4.38 -9.18
C ARG A 142 8.96 -5.13 -8.03
N TYR A 143 9.41 -6.38 -8.26
CA TYR A 143 10.20 -7.16 -7.31
C TYR A 143 11.59 -6.57 -7.05
N ARG A 144 12.28 -6.07 -8.08
CA ARG A 144 13.60 -5.45 -7.97
C ARG A 144 13.59 -4.17 -7.12
N ASN A 145 12.45 -3.51 -6.98
CA ASN A 145 12.27 -2.24 -6.25
C ASN A 145 11.75 -2.41 -4.81
N ARG A 146 11.74 -3.63 -4.25
CA ARG A 146 11.22 -3.91 -2.89
C ARG A 146 11.86 -3.04 -1.79
N PHE A 147 13.15 -2.74 -1.91
CA PHE A 147 13.84 -1.84 -0.97
C PHE A 147 13.27 -0.41 -1.02
N VAL A 148 12.97 0.11 -2.22
CA VAL A 148 12.39 1.45 -2.41
C VAL A 148 10.99 1.50 -1.81
N VAL A 149 10.15 0.50 -2.08
CA VAL A 149 8.79 0.41 -1.52
C VAL A 149 8.82 0.28 0.01
N TRP A 150 9.73 -0.53 0.54
CA TRP A 150 9.93 -0.68 1.99
C TRP A 150 10.34 0.65 2.64
N LEU A 151 11.26 1.39 2.01
CA LEU A 151 11.71 2.69 2.51
C LEU A 151 10.57 3.72 2.45
N GLY A 152 9.72 3.66 1.42
CA GLY A 152 8.55 4.51 1.28
C GLY A 152 7.56 4.41 2.44
N LYS A 153 7.45 3.25 3.10
CA LYS A 153 6.56 3.05 4.27
C LYS A 153 6.88 3.98 5.45
N PHE A 154 8.08 4.56 5.52
CA PHE A 154 8.45 5.52 6.55
C PHE A 154 7.94 6.94 6.28
N HIS A 155 7.33 7.20 5.12
CA HIS A 155 6.78 8.53 4.77
C HIS A 155 5.87 9.11 5.87
N PRO A 156 4.84 8.40 6.39
CA PRO A 156 3.98 8.94 7.45
C PRO A 156 4.72 9.24 8.75
N SER A 157 5.80 8.53 9.06
CA SER A 157 6.61 8.81 10.25
C SER A 157 7.40 10.10 10.07
N ILE A 158 8.05 10.28 8.93
CA ILE A 158 8.96 11.41 8.72
C ILE A 158 8.27 12.74 8.43
N VAL A 159 7.02 12.75 7.96
CA VAL A 159 6.29 13.99 7.63
C VAL A 159 6.00 14.89 8.83
N HIS A 160 5.99 14.36 10.05
CA HIS A 160 5.74 15.16 11.25
C HIS A 160 6.85 16.17 11.53
N PHE A 161 8.11 15.82 11.20
CA PHE A 161 9.26 16.68 11.40
C PHE A 161 9.19 17.98 10.60
N PRO A 162 9.06 17.98 9.25
CA PRO A 162 8.96 19.23 8.49
C PRO A 162 7.72 20.04 8.85
N ILE A 163 6.58 19.39 9.18
CA ILE A 163 5.38 20.10 9.65
C ILE A 163 5.69 20.91 10.91
N GLY A 164 6.30 20.27 11.92
CA GLY A 164 6.65 20.93 13.18
C GLY A 164 7.76 21.97 13.02
N LEU A 165 8.83 21.63 12.29
CA LEU A 165 10.01 22.49 12.14
C LEU A 165 9.72 23.74 11.31
N ILE A 166 9.01 23.62 10.18
CA ILE A 166 8.71 24.79 9.33
C ILE A 166 7.67 25.69 10.01
N THR A 167 6.64 25.11 10.64
CA THR A 167 5.67 25.87 11.45
C THR A 167 6.36 26.57 12.62
N GLY A 168 7.24 25.86 13.34
CA GLY A 168 8.05 26.41 14.42
C GLY A 168 8.97 27.53 13.96
N ALA A 169 9.57 27.41 12.77
CA ALA A 169 10.37 28.47 12.16
C ALA A 169 9.52 29.73 11.87
N ALA A 170 8.31 29.57 11.35
CA ALA A 170 7.38 30.66 11.10
C ALA A 170 6.95 31.36 12.40
N ILE A 171 6.67 30.59 13.46
CA ILE A 171 6.36 31.12 14.80
C ILE A 171 7.57 31.89 15.35
N ALA A 172 8.78 31.32 15.29
CA ALA A 172 9.98 31.98 15.78
C ALA A 172 10.28 33.30 15.02
N GLU A 173 10.12 33.33 13.70
CA GLU A 173 10.30 34.56 12.91
C GLU A 173 9.20 35.59 13.20
N LEU A 174 7.96 35.16 13.46
CA LEU A 174 6.87 36.04 13.90
C LEU A 174 7.16 36.64 15.28
N LEU A 175 7.54 35.81 16.24
CA LEU A 175 7.92 36.26 17.59
C LEU A 175 9.13 37.21 17.53
N LYS A 176 10.09 36.97 16.64
CA LYS A 176 11.20 37.90 16.42
C LYS A 176 10.72 39.26 15.93
N MET A 177 9.69 39.31 15.09
CA MET A 177 9.13 40.58 14.61
C MET A 177 8.42 41.36 15.73
N VAL A 178 7.80 40.68 16.68
CA VAL A 178 7.04 41.29 17.77
C VAL A 178 7.93 41.61 18.98
N ILE A 179 8.76 40.65 19.39
CA ILE A 179 9.58 40.70 20.62
C ILE A 179 10.98 41.28 20.33
N GLY A 180 11.45 41.22 19.08
CA GLY A 180 12.77 41.74 18.70
C GLY A 180 13.96 40.90 19.16
N SER A 181 13.73 39.79 19.85
CA SER A 181 14.82 38.99 20.44
C SER A 181 15.71 38.32 19.38
N SER A 182 17.03 38.42 19.55
CA SER A 182 18.01 37.94 18.57
C SER A 182 18.09 36.41 18.48
N TRP A 183 17.87 35.68 19.59
CA TRP A 183 17.92 34.21 19.62
C TRP A 183 16.82 33.57 18.74
N LEU A 184 15.65 34.21 18.65
CA LEU A 184 14.54 33.77 17.80
C LEU A 184 14.93 33.71 16.32
N GLY A 185 15.85 34.57 15.89
CA GLY A 185 16.39 34.52 14.53
C GLY A 185 17.25 33.28 14.27
N GLY A 186 18.03 32.86 15.27
CA GLY A 186 18.80 31.61 15.21
C GLY A 186 17.89 30.39 15.18
N ALA A 187 16.89 30.36 16.07
CA ALA A 187 15.88 29.30 16.13
C ALA A 187 15.10 29.17 14.80
N ALA A 188 14.60 30.28 14.25
CA ALA A 188 13.87 30.29 12.98
C ALA A 188 14.71 29.70 11.83
N ARG A 189 15.99 30.08 11.76
CA ARG A 189 16.89 29.58 10.72
C ARG A 189 17.23 28.11 10.88
N PHE A 190 17.52 27.66 12.10
CA PHE A 190 17.80 26.26 12.39
C PHE A 190 16.60 25.37 12.04
N CYS A 191 15.41 25.74 12.51
CA CYS A 191 14.17 25.02 12.22
C CYS A 191 13.84 25.04 10.71
N MET A 192 14.03 26.17 10.03
CA MET A 192 13.80 26.25 8.59
C MET A 192 14.75 25.35 7.80
N GLY A 193 16.05 25.36 8.13
CA GLY A 193 17.04 24.55 7.43
C GLY A 193 16.85 23.05 7.64
N THR A 194 16.67 22.63 8.90
CA THR A 194 16.37 21.23 9.23
C THR A 194 15.04 20.79 8.62
N GLY A 195 14.00 21.61 8.73
CA GLY A 195 12.69 21.34 8.13
C GLY A 195 12.74 21.22 6.60
N ALA A 196 13.52 22.06 5.91
CA ALA A 196 13.68 21.97 4.46
C ALA A 196 14.39 20.66 4.03
N ILE A 197 15.46 20.28 4.72
CA ILE A 197 16.21 19.05 4.43
C ILE A 197 15.33 17.82 4.66
N VAL A 198 14.68 17.74 5.82
CA VAL A 198 13.81 16.60 6.15
C VAL A 198 12.56 16.59 5.26
N GLY A 199 12.05 17.75 4.86
CA GLY A 199 10.94 17.87 3.91
C GLY A 199 11.25 17.26 2.54
N VAL A 200 12.47 17.41 2.03
CA VAL A 200 12.89 16.75 0.79
C VAL A 200 12.96 15.23 0.96
N LEU A 201 13.53 14.77 2.08
CA LEU A 201 13.55 13.35 2.40
C LEU A 201 12.13 12.78 2.49
N ALA A 202 11.21 13.49 3.15
CA ALA A 202 9.79 13.12 3.21
C ALA A 202 9.16 13.00 1.83
N THR A 203 9.40 13.97 0.93
CA THR A 203 8.92 13.92 -0.46
C THR A 203 9.49 12.71 -1.20
N LEU A 204 10.80 12.45 -1.11
CA LEU A 204 11.43 11.29 -1.75
C LEU A 204 10.81 9.97 -1.28
N LEU A 205 10.58 9.82 0.03
CA LEU A 205 9.91 8.65 0.59
C LEU A 205 8.43 8.56 0.17
N GLY A 206 7.76 9.70 0.00
CA GLY A 206 6.39 9.76 -0.52
C GLY A 206 6.29 9.24 -1.94
N TRP A 207 7.19 9.66 -2.84
CA TRP A 207 7.28 9.15 -4.21
C TRP A 207 7.66 7.66 -4.24
N ALA A 208 8.54 7.22 -3.34
CA ALA A 208 8.88 5.81 -3.18
C ALA A 208 7.68 4.96 -2.73
N ASN A 209 6.77 5.54 -1.93
CA ASN A 209 5.56 4.87 -1.44
C ASN A 209 4.41 4.85 -2.47
N ALA A 210 4.19 5.97 -3.18
CA ALA A 210 3.09 6.10 -4.14
C ALA A 210 3.36 5.41 -5.49
N GLY A 211 4.64 5.28 -5.87
CA GLY A 211 5.02 4.83 -7.21
C GLY A 211 4.81 5.92 -8.27
N PHE A 212 5.15 5.63 -9.53
CA PHE A 212 5.13 6.60 -10.63
C PHE A 212 3.89 6.49 -11.54
N TRP A 213 2.83 5.82 -11.09
CA TRP A 213 1.68 5.49 -11.93
C TRP A 213 0.67 6.65 -12.04
N SER A 214 0.03 6.75 -13.20
CA SER A 214 -1.04 7.71 -13.50
C SER A 214 -2.41 7.04 -13.34
N GLY A 215 -3.24 7.56 -12.44
CA GLY A 215 -4.59 7.02 -12.15
C GLY A 215 -5.11 7.25 -10.74
N GLU A 216 -4.38 8.01 -9.91
CA GLU A 216 -4.77 8.34 -8.54
C GLU A 216 -5.96 9.31 -8.49
N ASP A 217 -6.71 9.26 -7.39
CA ASP A 217 -7.79 10.21 -7.14
C ASP A 217 -7.27 11.65 -7.00
N LEU A 218 -8.16 12.63 -7.18
CA LEU A 218 -7.79 14.05 -7.14
C LEU A 218 -7.13 14.42 -5.81
N LEU A 219 -7.59 13.86 -4.69
CA LEU A 219 -7.05 14.13 -3.37
C LEU A 219 -5.58 13.72 -3.26
N THR A 220 -5.24 12.49 -3.66
CA THR A 220 -3.86 11.99 -3.66
C THR A 220 -2.99 12.77 -4.64
N THR A 221 -3.52 13.08 -5.83
CA THR A 221 -2.82 13.90 -6.84
C THR A 221 -2.47 15.29 -6.29
N LEU A 222 -3.43 15.95 -5.62
CA LEU A 222 -3.22 17.26 -5.00
C LEU A 222 -2.18 17.19 -3.88
N HIS A 223 -2.30 16.21 -2.97
CA HIS A 223 -1.34 16.02 -1.87
C HIS A 223 0.08 15.82 -2.40
N ARG A 224 0.26 14.98 -3.43
CA ARG A 224 1.56 14.67 -4.04
C ARG A 224 2.24 15.91 -4.62
N TRP A 225 1.51 16.69 -5.41
CA TRP A 225 2.06 17.90 -6.03
C TRP A 225 2.28 19.02 -5.03
N LEU A 226 1.35 19.23 -4.09
CA LEU A 226 1.53 20.22 -3.02
C LEU A 226 2.73 19.89 -2.13
N GLY A 227 2.93 18.62 -1.76
CA GLY A 227 4.11 18.20 -1.01
C GLY A 227 5.42 18.44 -1.76
N THR A 228 5.45 18.12 -3.05
CA THR A 228 6.64 18.34 -3.90
C THR A 228 6.97 19.83 -4.04
N VAL A 229 5.96 20.67 -4.28
CA VAL A 229 6.11 22.13 -4.34
C VAL A 229 6.56 22.71 -3.00
N THR A 230 5.99 22.24 -1.90
CA THR A 230 6.35 22.68 -0.54
C THR A 230 7.81 22.39 -0.23
N ALA A 231 8.31 21.21 -0.58
CA ALA A 231 9.71 20.83 -0.40
C ALA A 231 10.67 21.73 -1.21
N GLY A 232 10.35 21.97 -2.48
CA GLY A 232 11.14 22.86 -3.34
C GLY A 232 11.15 24.32 -2.87
N LEU A 233 10.00 24.83 -2.45
CA LEU A 233 9.88 26.18 -1.90
C LEU A 233 10.66 26.31 -0.58
N SER A 234 10.59 25.28 0.28
CA SER A 234 11.29 25.28 1.57
C SER A 234 12.81 25.28 1.38
N ILE A 235 13.35 24.47 0.46
CA ILE A 235 14.77 24.55 0.09
C ILE A 235 15.12 25.95 -0.41
N THR A 236 14.30 26.51 -1.31
CA THR A 236 14.57 27.83 -1.88
C THR A 236 14.61 28.91 -0.81
N ALA A 237 13.63 28.92 0.10
CA ALA A 237 13.57 29.82 1.23
C ALA A 237 14.76 29.64 2.20
N PHE A 238 15.23 28.40 2.42
CA PHE A 238 16.43 28.13 3.20
C PHE A 238 17.70 28.67 2.54
N ILE A 239 17.91 28.43 1.23
CA ILE A 239 19.06 28.95 0.48
C ILE A 239 19.08 30.48 0.51
N LEU A 240 17.91 31.10 0.35
CA LEU A 240 17.76 32.55 0.48
C LEU A 240 18.18 33.01 1.89
N SER A 241 17.70 32.35 2.95
CA SER A 241 18.09 32.63 4.34
C SER A 241 19.62 32.60 4.56
N GLU A 242 20.29 31.56 4.07
CA GLU A 242 21.75 31.40 4.16
C GLU A 242 22.53 32.49 3.42
N ARG A 243 22.12 32.78 2.18
CA ARG A 243 22.78 33.78 1.33
C ARG A 243 22.62 35.19 1.88
N PHE A 244 21.52 35.46 2.59
CA PHE A 244 21.22 36.77 3.18
C PHE A 244 21.95 37.02 4.48
N HIS A 245 22.16 35.99 5.29
CA HIS A 245 22.97 36.15 6.49
C HIS A 245 24.39 36.64 6.18
N ARG A 246 24.92 36.26 5.01
CA ARG A 246 26.23 36.74 4.53
C ARG A 246 26.20 38.16 3.94
N ARG A 247 25.05 38.66 3.48
CA ARG A 247 24.87 39.99 2.87
C ARG A 247 23.50 40.59 3.20
N PRO A 248 23.36 41.38 4.28
CA PRO A 248 22.08 41.89 4.73
C PRO A 248 21.48 42.89 3.72
N SER A 249 20.21 42.70 3.37
CA SER A 249 19.43 43.63 2.52
C SER A 249 17.94 43.55 2.88
N PRO A 250 17.21 44.69 2.92
CA PRO A 250 15.82 44.73 3.33
C PRO A 250 14.87 43.98 2.37
N GLN A 251 15.06 44.10 1.05
CA GLN A 251 14.25 43.39 0.05
C GLN A 251 14.39 41.87 0.18
N ARG A 252 15.61 41.42 0.44
CA ARG A 252 15.97 40.02 0.64
C ARG A 252 15.36 39.44 1.92
N ARG A 253 15.41 40.19 3.03
CA ARG A 253 14.73 39.81 4.28
C ARG A 253 13.21 39.64 4.07
N LYS A 254 12.58 40.53 3.30
CA LYS A 254 11.16 40.41 2.94
C LYS A 254 10.89 39.13 2.13
N ALA A 255 11.71 38.85 1.12
CA ALA A 255 11.58 37.64 0.30
C ALA A 255 11.71 36.34 1.11
N TYR A 256 12.69 36.25 2.02
CA TYR A 256 12.84 35.10 2.94
C TYR A 256 11.58 34.90 3.79
N ARG A 257 11.07 35.97 4.40
CA ARG A 257 9.86 35.91 5.25
C ARG A 257 8.65 35.43 4.46
N MET A 258 8.44 35.98 3.26
CA MET A 258 7.36 35.53 2.38
C MET A 258 7.49 34.04 2.06
N GLY A 259 8.70 33.59 1.67
CA GLY A 259 8.96 32.17 1.41
C GLY A 259 8.70 31.28 2.62
N LEU A 260 9.12 31.69 3.82
CA LEU A 260 8.88 30.97 5.07
C LEU A 260 7.38 30.85 5.39
N PHE A 261 6.64 31.96 5.37
CA PHE A 261 5.21 31.93 5.70
C PHE A 261 4.38 31.17 4.68
N ILE A 262 4.72 31.28 3.38
CA ILE A 262 4.08 30.47 2.34
C ILE A 262 4.39 28.98 2.55
N SER A 263 5.64 28.62 2.83
CA SER A 263 6.03 27.23 3.11
C SER A 263 5.30 26.66 4.33
N ALA A 264 5.15 27.46 5.40
CA ALA A 264 4.40 27.07 6.58
C ALA A 264 2.90 26.88 6.30
N GLY A 265 2.28 27.75 5.51
CA GLY A 265 0.88 27.55 5.08
C GLY A 265 0.72 26.27 4.25
N LEU A 266 1.60 26.07 3.27
CA LEU A 266 1.55 24.91 2.38
C LEU A 266 1.82 23.59 3.11
N VAL A 267 2.74 23.54 4.08
CA VAL A 267 3.02 22.31 4.84
C VAL A 267 1.83 21.91 5.72
N LEU A 268 1.12 22.88 6.29
CA LEU A 268 -0.10 22.62 7.07
C LEU A 268 -1.25 22.12 6.17
N ILE A 269 -1.44 22.74 5.00
CA ILE A 269 -2.44 22.29 4.01
C ILE A 269 -2.10 20.86 3.53
N THR A 270 -0.85 20.62 3.16
CA THR A 270 -0.39 19.30 2.70
C THR A 270 -0.55 18.24 3.79
N GLY A 271 -0.24 18.59 5.05
CA GLY A 271 -0.44 17.72 6.21
C GLY A 271 -1.90 17.37 6.44
N PHE A 272 -2.81 18.35 6.32
CA PHE A 272 -4.27 18.11 6.38
C PHE A 272 -4.73 17.16 5.27
N LEU A 273 -4.29 17.37 4.03
CA LEU A 273 -4.62 16.48 2.92
C LEU A 273 -4.07 15.06 3.13
N GLY A 274 -2.87 14.93 3.71
CA GLY A 274 -2.32 13.63 4.10
C GLY A 274 -3.18 12.91 5.12
N GLY A 275 -3.68 13.61 6.15
CA GLY A 275 -4.67 13.09 7.08
C GLY A 275 -5.98 12.69 6.40
N ALA A 276 -6.45 13.49 5.43
CA ALA A 276 -7.66 13.22 4.69
C ALA A 276 -7.57 11.98 3.78
N ILE A 277 -6.39 11.64 3.25
CA ILE A 277 -6.18 10.39 2.48
C ILE A 277 -6.38 9.17 3.40
N VAL A 278 -5.91 9.24 4.64
CA VAL A 278 -5.95 8.11 5.59
C VAL A 278 -7.32 7.99 6.27
N TYR A 279 -7.89 9.12 6.70
CA TYR A 279 -9.06 9.17 7.59
C TYR A 279 -10.32 9.75 6.93
N GLY A 280 -10.23 10.28 5.70
CA GLY A 280 -11.32 10.95 4.98
C GLY A 280 -11.35 12.48 5.17
N LEU A 281 -12.03 13.21 4.28
CA LEU A 281 -12.09 14.69 4.30
C LEU A 281 -12.68 15.28 5.59
N TYR A 282 -13.56 14.56 6.26
CA TYR A 282 -14.23 14.99 7.49
C TYR A 282 -13.58 14.46 8.77
N HIS A 283 -12.29 14.07 8.72
CA HIS A 283 -11.59 13.48 9.87
C HIS A 283 -11.43 14.40 11.10
N LEU A 284 -11.71 15.69 10.95
CA LEU A 284 -11.74 16.67 12.04
C LEU A 284 -13.16 17.04 12.48
N ALA A 285 -14.20 16.49 11.86
CA ALA A 285 -15.58 16.70 12.31
C ALA A 285 -15.84 15.80 13.51
N TRP A 286 -16.11 16.41 14.67
CA TRP A 286 -16.51 15.74 15.91
C TRP A 286 -18.01 15.89 16.16
#